data_AF-A0A6G1M486-F1
#
_entry.id   AF-A0A6G1M486-F1
#
_cell.length_a   1.000
_cell.length_b   1.000
_cell.length_c   1.000
_cell.angle_alpha   90.00
_cell.angle_beta   90.00
_cell.angle_gamma   90.00
#
_symmetry.space_group_name_H-M   'P 1'
#
loop_
_entity.id
_entity.type
_entity.pdbx_description
1 polymer ?
#
loop_
_entity_poly.entity_id
_entity_poly.type
_entity_poly.pdbx_seq_one_letter_code
_entity_poly.pdbx_strand_id
1 'polypeptide(L)'
;MQPFGDAWSQHHLAGVVLAGSVLSIVGSLYMILGFFFLRECRSFRHKLILGLAVSDLLLALNFFIPSLSMITGREISSPWNEGFCSANGFLMQLFFAQIDVWQISIALITLLMLSGPSMVLKWIRENVWAVWLFPWLVSLIAAFFAFGFWDYANVGGFCWLGSRNIRLYFNYIPRWIVIFVCLVIYIAVYRLILHARRRANIQKTYRGRASDRAPPQPVTTTAPATNPESEKVNPDEISSGNGSSSLDTSRSGSSTSFTQTVHDPAVAGQIQTAAERAQEEAEQQKQVRKIAIQMISYPLAYAVLWAIPTVVMIIQVARGGEGVSIHVEGLAKMLLVFNGFVDAHVYGFNERTAMGWRQRIRPAAQENDEEAAGASASGGVHEVVSRPEPTLKNPNVWQQNMV
;
A
#
# COMPACT_ATOMS: atom_id res chain seq x y z
N MET A 1 -23.22 -39.00 -15.57
CA MET A 1 -22.08 -39.38 -14.71
C MET A 1 -21.25 -38.12 -14.47
N GLN A 2 -20.89 -37.82 -13.21
CA GLN A 2 -19.88 -36.78 -12.98
C GLN A 2 -18.53 -37.31 -13.46
N PRO A 3 -17.74 -36.54 -14.24
CA PRO A 3 -16.36 -36.91 -14.50
C PRO A 3 -15.62 -36.99 -13.15
N PHE A 4 -14.71 -37.96 -12.98
CA PHE A 4 -13.93 -38.19 -11.75
C PHE A 4 -14.71 -38.75 -10.55
N GLY A 5 -15.74 -39.56 -10.77
CA GLY A 5 -16.48 -40.23 -9.70
C GLY A 5 -15.75 -41.39 -9.01
N ASP A 6 -14.60 -41.83 -9.52
CA ASP A 6 -13.79 -42.88 -8.92
C ASP A 6 -13.00 -42.36 -7.70
N ALA A 7 -12.77 -43.26 -6.73
CA ALA A 7 -12.10 -42.92 -5.48
C ALA A 7 -10.70 -42.32 -5.70
N TRP A 8 -9.93 -42.85 -6.67
CA TRP A 8 -8.59 -42.37 -6.96
C TRP A 8 -8.59 -40.90 -7.40
N SER A 9 -9.47 -40.53 -8.33
CA SER A 9 -9.57 -39.15 -8.79
C SER A 9 -9.99 -38.20 -7.67
N GLN A 10 -10.93 -38.61 -6.81
CA GLN A 10 -11.36 -37.83 -5.65
C GLN A 10 -10.21 -37.61 -4.65
N HIS A 11 -9.42 -38.64 -4.36
CA HIS A 11 -8.24 -38.53 -3.51
C HIS A 11 -7.16 -37.61 -4.10
N HIS A 12 -6.89 -37.73 -5.40
CA HIS A 12 -5.92 -36.87 -6.09
C HIS A 12 -6.33 -35.40 -6.04
N LEU A 13 -7.61 -35.10 -6.35
CA LEU A 13 -8.13 -33.74 -6.30
C LEU A 13 -8.12 -33.17 -4.88
N ALA A 14 -8.52 -33.95 -3.88
CA ALA A 14 -8.44 -33.55 -2.47
C ALA A 14 -7.01 -33.27 -2.03
N GLY A 15 -6.02 -34.08 -2.45
CA GLY A 15 -4.60 -33.87 -2.17
C GLY A 15 -4.08 -32.53 -2.69
N VAL A 16 -4.40 -32.20 -3.94
CA VAL A 16 -4.01 -30.93 -4.57
C VAL A 16 -4.66 -29.73 -3.88
N VAL A 17 -5.96 -29.83 -3.55
CA VAL A 17 -6.68 -28.77 -2.82
C VAL A 17 -6.11 -28.60 -1.41
N LEU A 18 -5.78 -29.70 -0.72
CA LEU A 18 -5.17 -29.66 0.60
C LEU A 18 -3.83 -28.91 0.56
N ALA A 19 -2.95 -29.24 -0.39
CA ALA A 19 -1.67 -28.55 -0.56
C ALA A 19 -1.86 -27.04 -0.81
N GLY A 20 -2.80 -26.67 -1.69
CA GLY A 20 -3.16 -25.27 -1.94
C GLY A 20 -3.69 -24.56 -0.69
N SER A 21 -4.52 -25.23 0.11
CA SER A 21 -5.07 -24.69 1.35
C SER A 21 -4.01 -24.43 2.41
N VAL A 22 -3.00 -25.30 2.55
CA VAL A 22 -1.89 -25.09 3.48
C VAL A 22 -1.08 -23.86 3.11
N LEU A 23 -0.74 -23.69 1.81
CA LEU A 23 -0.01 -22.51 1.34
C LEU A 23 -0.80 -21.22 1.59
N SER A 24 -2.12 -21.27 1.36
CA SER A 24 -3.02 -20.14 1.62
C SER A 24 -3.13 -19.81 3.10
N ILE A 25 -3.26 -20.81 3.98
CA ILE A 25 -3.24 -20.62 5.45
C ILE A 25 -1.95 -19.95 5.89
N VAL A 26 -0.79 -20.43 5.42
CA VAL A 26 0.52 -19.85 5.76
C VAL A 26 0.60 -18.39 5.30
N GLY A 27 0.16 -18.10 4.07
CA GLY A 27 0.11 -16.74 3.53
C GLY A 27 -0.78 -15.80 4.35
N SER A 28 -2.02 -16.21 4.63
CA SER A 28 -2.96 -15.42 5.41
C SER A 28 -2.49 -15.21 6.85
N LEU A 29 -1.91 -16.24 7.49
CA LEU A 29 -1.33 -16.11 8.83
C LEU A 29 -0.15 -15.15 8.83
N TYR A 30 0.74 -15.21 7.84
CA TYR A 30 1.84 -14.24 7.73
C TYR A 30 1.34 -12.79 7.73
N MET A 31 0.28 -12.51 6.96
CA MET A 31 -0.36 -11.20 6.90
C MET A 31 -0.96 -10.77 8.25
N ILE A 32 -1.74 -11.67 8.87
CA ILE A 32 -2.42 -11.41 10.14
C ILE A 32 -1.41 -11.18 11.27
N LEU A 33 -0.40 -12.05 11.38
CA LEU A 33 0.66 -11.93 12.38
C LEU A 33 1.47 -10.64 12.16
N GLY A 34 1.76 -10.28 10.91
CA GLY A 34 2.41 -9.02 10.57
C GLY A 34 1.66 -7.80 11.13
N PHE A 35 0.32 -7.78 11.04
CA PHE A 35 -0.50 -6.72 11.60
C PHE A 35 -0.42 -6.62 13.15
N PHE A 36 -0.43 -7.76 13.83
CA PHE A 36 -0.40 -7.80 15.30
C PHE A 36 1.00 -7.50 15.85
N PHE A 37 2.07 -7.98 15.23
CA PHE A 37 3.42 -7.86 15.77
C PHE A 37 4.19 -6.62 15.30
N LEU A 38 3.89 -6.08 14.11
CA LEU A 38 4.61 -4.93 13.54
C LEU A 38 3.77 -3.66 13.68
N ARG A 39 4.33 -2.63 14.33
CA ARG A 39 3.63 -1.34 14.49
C ARG A 39 3.49 -0.61 13.15
N GLU A 40 4.42 -0.83 12.24
CA GLU A 40 4.45 -0.28 10.88
C GLU A 40 3.26 -0.75 10.04
N CYS A 41 2.67 -1.91 10.37
CA CYS A 41 1.58 -2.55 9.64
C CYS A 41 0.18 -2.18 10.18
N ARG A 42 0.02 -1.10 10.96
CA ARG A 42 -1.26 -0.74 11.60
C ARG A 42 -1.99 0.46 10.98
N SER A 43 -1.58 0.88 9.78
CA SER A 43 -2.24 1.98 9.07
C SER A 43 -3.66 1.60 8.61
N PHE A 44 -4.47 2.61 8.26
CA PHE A 44 -5.85 2.39 7.80
C PHE A 44 -5.97 1.38 6.64
N ARG A 45 -5.02 1.40 5.69
CA ARG A 45 -4.98 0.44 4.57
C ARG A 45 -4.77 -1.00 5.06
N HIS A 46 -3.90 -1.21 6.03
CA HIS A 46 -3.67 -2.54 6.59
C HIS A 46 -4.88 -3.06 7.36
N LYS A 47 -5.69 -2.19 7.96
CA LYS A 47 -6.97 -2.60 8.58
C LYS A 47 -7.96 -3.16 7.55
N LEU A 48 -7.95 -2.69 6.30
CA LEU A 48 -8.79 -3.25 5.24
C LEU A 48 -8.23 -4.57 4.73
N ILE A 49 -6.92 -4.62 4.47
CA ILE A 49 -6.22 -5.83 4.02
C ILE A 49 -6.32 -6.95 5.07
N LEU A 50 -6.36 -6.61 6.36
CA LEU A 50 -6.59 -7.57 7.43
C LEU A 50 -7.95 -8.27 7.30
N GLY A 51 -9.02 -7.55 6.94
CA GLY A 51 -10.34 -8.13 6.76
C GLY A 51 -10.39 -9.13 5.60
N LEU A 52 -9.70 -8.80 4.50
CA LEU A 52 -9.48 -9.70 3.38
C LEU A 52 -8.68 -10.95 3.81
N ALA A 53 -7.53 -10.77 4.48
CA ALA A 53 -6.68 -11.88 4.93
C ALA A 53 -7.40 -12.82 5.93
N VAL A 54 -8.26 -12.29 6.80
CA VAL A 54 -9.12 -13.10 7.67
C VAL A 54 -10.12 -13.93 6.84
N SER A 55 -10.69 -13.34 5.79
CA SER A 55 -11.63 -14.04 4.89
C SER A 55 -10.92 -15.14 4.11
N ASP A 56 -9.69 -14.91 3.63
CA ASP A 56 -8.88 -15.92 2.96
C ASP A 56 -8.49 -17.07 3.90
N LEU A 57 -8.14 -16.75 5.15
CA LEU A 57 -7.85 -17.78 6.15
C LEU A 57 -9.07 -18.68 6.38
N LEU A 58 -10.27 -18.08 6.52
CA LEU A 58 -11.50 -18.83 6.71
C LEU A 58 -11.88 -19.66 5.47
N LEU A 59 -11.69 -19.12 4.26
CA LEU A 59 -11.85 -19.86 3.02
C LEU A 59 -10.90 -21.07 2.98
N ALA A 60 -9.61 -20.85 3.26
CA ALA A 60 -8.60 -21.90 3.22
C ALA A 60 -8.85 -22.99 4.25
N LEU A 61 -9.29 -22.64 5.47
CA LEU A 61 -9.72 -23.61 6.49
C LEU A 61 -10.93 -24.42 6.01
N ASN A 62 -11.90 -23.76 5.36
CA ASN A 62 -13.08 -24.43 4.82
C ASN A 62 -12.75 -25.35 3.62
N PHE A 63 -11.63 -25.15 2.93
CA PHE A 63 -11.09 -26.13 1.96
C PHE A 63 -10.29 -27.25 2.64
N PHE A 64 -9.52 -26.92 3.67
CA PHE A 64 -8.63 -27.83 4.37
C PHE A 64 -9.38 -28.99 5.02
N ILE A 65 -10.46 -28.68 5.77
CA ILE A 65 -11.23 -29.68 6.54
C ILE A 65 -11.80 -30.80 5.66
N PRO A 66 -12.61 -30.53 4.60
CA PRO A 66 -13.15 -31.59 3.76
C PRO A 66 -12.07 -32.34 2.99
N SER A 67 -11.02 -31.65 2.52
CA SER A 67 -9.92 -32.28 1.77
C SER A 67 -9.14 -33.26 2.65
N LEU A 68 -8.85 -32.89 3.89
CA LEU A 68 -8.21 -33.78 4.87
C LEU A 68 -9.11 -34.98 5.22
N SER A 69 -10.42 -34.73 5.39
CA SER A 69 -11.41 -35.79 5.63
C SER A 69 -11.43 -36.81 4.49
N MET A 70 -11.41 -36.35 3.23
CA MET A 70 -11.39 -37.23 2.08
C MET A 70 -10.10 -38.04 1.97
N ILE A 71 -8.93 -37.43 2.22
CA ILE A 71 -7.64 -38.15 2.19
C ILE A 71 -7.55 -39.23 3.27
N THR A 72 -8.18 -39.01 4.43
CA THR A 72 -8.25 -40.01 5.51
C THR A 72 -9.31 -41.09 5.29
N GLY A 73 -9.97 -41.12 4.14
CA GLY A 73 -10.93 -42.15 3.74
C GLY A 73 -12.36 -41.91 4.22
N ARG A 74 -12.70 -40.69 4.67
CA ARG A 74 -14.07 -40.32 5.05
C ARG A 74 -14.76 -39.59 3.90
N GLU A 75 -15.82 -40.21 3.38
CA GLU A 75 -16.64 -39.59 2.33
C GLU A 75 -17.50 -38.43 2.87
N ILE A 76 -17.25 -37.24 2.32
CA ILE A 76 -17.94 -36.00 2.71
C ILE A 76 -19.35 -35.86 2.12
N SER A 77 -19.67 -36.61 1.06
CA SER A 77 -20.97 -36.63 0.37
C SER A 77 -21.81 -37.87 0.69
N SER A 78 -21.44 -38.65 1.71
CA SER A 78 -22.28 -39.77 2.13
C SER A 78 -23.59 -39.24 2.74
N PRO A 79 -24.70 -39.99 2.65
CA PRO A 79 -26.00 -39.58 3.22
C PRO A 79 -25.92 -39.22 4.71
N TRP A 80 -24.98 -39.80 5.44
CA TRP A 80 -24.74 -39.55 6.86
C TRP A 80 -24.05 -38.21 7.16
N ASN A 81 -23.42 -37.59 6.14
CA ASN A 81 -22.66 -36.35 6.24
C ASN A 81 -23.27 -35.19 5.42
N GLU A 82 -24.54 -35.29 5.03
CA GLU A 82 -25.22 -34.29 4.20
C GLU A 82 -25.20 -32.88 4.83
N GLY A 83 -25.36 -32.79 6.15
CA GLY A 83 -25.29 -31.53 6.89
C GLY A 83 -23.88 -30.90 6.85
N PHE A 84 -22.82 -31.71 6.89
CA PHE A 84 -21.45 -31.23 6.76
C PHE A 84 -21.19 -30.68 5.35
N CYS A 85 -21.63 -31.40 4.31
CA CYS A 85 -21.47 -30.95 2.93
C CYS A 85 -22.22 -29.64 2.65
N SER A 86 -23.45 -29.54 3.15
CA SER A 86 -24.27 -28.33 3.03
C SER A 86 -23.66 -27.13 3.76
N ALA A 87 -23.17 -27.34 4.99
CA ALA A 87 -22.47 -26.30 5.75
C ALA A 87 -21.17 -25.85 5.07
N ASN A 88 -20.38 -26.81 4.57
CA ASN A 88 -19.14 -26.52 3.83
C ASN A 88 -19.44 -25.72 2.56
N GLY A 89 -20.45 -26.12 1.78
CA GLY A 89 -20.89 -25.43 0.57
C GLY A 89 -21.43 -24.03 0.83
N PHE A 90 -22.23 -23.85 1.90
CA PHE A 90 -22.68 -22.53 2.35
C PHE A 90 -21.50 -21.62 2.71
N LEU A 91 -20.54 -22.13 3.49
CA LEU A 91 -19.34 -21.37 3.86
C LEU A 91 -18.45 -21.06 2.65
N MET A 92 -18.38 -21.95 1.66
CA MET A 92 -17.71 -21.67 0.39
C MET A 92 -18.37 -20.47 -0.29
N GLN A 93 -19.69 -20.47 -0.40
CA GLN A 93 -20.43 -19.37 -1.01
C GLN A 93 -20.23 -18.05 -0.25
N LEU A 94 -20.28 -18.10 1.09
CA LEU A 94 -20.04 -16.95 1.95
C LEU A 94 -18.65 -16.36 1.74
N PHE A 95 -17.58 -17.16 1.87
CA PHE A 95 -16.22 -16.64 1.82
C PHE A 95 -15.79 -16.22 0.42
N PHE A 96 -16.27 -16.88 -0.63
CA PHE A 96 -16.05 -16.42 -2.00
C PHE A 96 -16.71 -15.07 -2.28
N ALA A 97 -17.94 -14.86 -1.82
CA ALA A 97 -18.61 -13.56 -1.90
C ALA A 97 -17.88 -12.52 -1.04
N GLN A 98 -17.41 -12.91 0.15
CA GLN A 98 -16.66 -12.06 1.08
C GLN A 98 -15.43 -11.45 0.43
N ILE A 99 -14.62 -12.28 -0.24
CA ILE A 99 -13.41 -11.83 -0.94
C ILE A 99 -13.77 -10.85 -2.07
N ASP A 100 -14.83 -11.12 -2.83
CA ASP A 100 -15.28 -10.25 -3.92
C ASP A 100 -15.74 -8.87 -3.41
N VAL A 101 -16.49 -8.84 -2.30
CA VAL A 101 -16.96 -7.58 -1.71
C VAL A 101 -15.79 -6.81 -1.07
N TRP A 102 -14.83 -7.49 -0.44
CA TRP A 102 -13.59 -6.86 0.04
C TRP A 102 -12.80 -6.23 -1.10
N GLN A 103 -12.64 -6.96 -2.21
CA GLN A 103 -11.92 -6.51 -3.39
C GLN A 103 -12.50 -5.20 -3.97
N ILE A 104 -13.84 -5.09 -4.09
CA ILE A 104 -14.50 -3.84 -4.52
C ILE A 104 -14.35 -2.75 -3.46
N SER A 105 -14.54 -3.09 -2.18
CA SER A 105 -14.48 -2.13 -1.08
C SER A 105 -13.10 -1.47 -0.99
N ILE A 106 -12.03 -2.27 -1.08
CA ILE A 106 -10.64 -1.77 -1.08
C ILE A 106 -10.40 -0.86 -2.29
N ALA A 107 -10.87 -1.24 -3.48
CA ALA A 107 -10.71 -0.43 -4.68
C ALA A 107 -11.45 0.93 -4.57
N LEU A 108 -12.70 0.92 -4.11
CA LEU A 108 -13.51 2.12 -3.94
C LEU A 108 -12.94 3.04 -2.86
N ILE A 109 -12.57 2.50 -1.71
CA ILE A 109 -11.96 3.28 -0.63
C ILE A 109 -10.62 3.87 -1.08
N THR A 110 -9.85 3.13 -1.89
CA THR A 110 -8.63 3.67 -2.48
C THR A 110 -8.93 4.87 -3.39
N LEU A 111 -9.92 4.76 -4.27
CA LEU A 111 -10.33 5.88 -5.13
C LEU A 111 -10.78 7.09 -4.30
N LEU A 112 -11.60 6.87 -3.27
CA LEU A 112 -12.04 7.92 -2.37
C LEU A 112 -10.88 8.55 -1.62
N MET A 113 -9.90 7.77 -1.14
CA MET A 113 -8.73 8.30 -0.43
C MET A 113 -7.90 9.26 -1.28
N LEU A 114 -7.97 9.15 -2.61
CA LEU A 114 -7.23 10.02 -3.53
C LEU A 114 -8.06 11.18 -4.11
N SER A 115 -9.38 11.02 -4.22
CA SER A 115 -10.25 11.97 -4.95
C SER A 115 -11.45 12.46 -4.16
N GLY A 116 -11.71 11.85 -3.01
CA GLY A 116 -12.92 12.03 -2.24
C GLY A 116 -12.90 13.27 -1.35
N PRO A 117 -14.08 13.79 -0.98
CA PRO A 117 -14.20 14.88 -0.01
C PRO A 117 -13.63 14.49 1.35
N SER A 118 -12.98 15.45 2.02
CA SER A 118 -12.37 15.25 3.35
C SER A 118 -13.36 14.73 4.41
N MET A 119 -14.63 15.14 4.33
CA MET A 119 -15.71 14.69 5.21
C MET A 119 -15.95 13.17 5.13
N VAL A 120 -16.04 12.62 3.91
CA VAL A 120 -16.27 11.19 3.69
C VAL A 120 -15.07 10.38 4.20
N LEU A 121 -13.86 10.87 3.96
CA LEU A 121 -12.64 10.21 4.42
C LEU A 121 -12.49 10.21 5.94
N LYS A 122 -12.91 11.30 6.59
CA LYS A 122 -12.96 11.38 8.05
C LYS A 122 -13.94 10.37 8.60
N TRP A 123 -15.16 10.31 8.06
CA TRP A 123 -16.18 9.36 8.49
C TRP A 123 -15.74 7.90 8.33
N ILE A 124 -15.16 7.54 7.17
CA ILE A 124 -14.64 6.19 6.90
C ILE A 124 -13.54 5.79 7.91
N ARG A 125 -12.68 6.74 8.27
CA ARG A 125 -11.58 6.51 9.22
C ARG A 125 -12.06 6.35 10.65
N GLU A 126 -13.11 7.06 11.04
CA GLU A 126 -13.72 6.99 12.36
C GLU A 126 -14.60 5.73 12.51
N ASN A 127 -15.29 5.33 11.43
CA ASN A 127 -16.25 4.23 11.42
C ASN A 127 -15.71 2.97 10.73
N VAL A 128 -14.48 2.56 11.07
CA VAL A 128 -13.84 1.37 10.49
C VAL A 128 -14.68 0.10 10.71
N TRP A 129 -15.37 0.01 11.86
CA TRP A 129 -16.23 -1.13 12.18
C TRP A 129 -17.37 -1.29 11.16
N ALA A 130 -17.95 -0.20 10.65
CA ALA A 130 -19.01 -0.23 9.66
C ALA A 130 -18.47 -0.68 8.29
N VAL A 131 -17.26 -0.23 7.95
CA VAL A 131 -16.54 -0.67 6.74
C VAL A 131 -16.25 -2.17 6.80
N TRP A 132 -15.96 -2.71 7.99
CA TRP A 132 -15.80 -4.14 8.20
C TRP A 132 -17.13 -4.89 8.15
N LEU A 133 -18.19 -4.36 8.74
CA LEU A 133 -19.50 -5.00 8.77
C LEU A 133 -20.10 -5.14 7.36
N PHE A 134 -19.85 -4.18 6.47
CA PHE A 134 -20.43 -4.15 5.12
C PHE A 134 -20.10 -5.41 4.29
N PRO A 135 -18.83 -5.82 4.10
CA PRO A 135 -18.50 -7.06 3.40
C PRO A 135 -19.16 -8.30 4.01
N TRP A 136 -19.17 -8.40 5.34
CA TRP A 136 -19.79 -9.53 6.05
C TRP A 136 -21.30 -9.62 5.79
N LEU A 137 -22.01 -8.50 5.89
CA LEU A 137 -23.45 -8.48 5.71
C LEU A 137 -23.85 -8.82 4.27
N VAL A 138 -23.21 -8.19 3.28
CA VAL A 138 -23.52 -8.41 1.85
C VAL A 138 -23.28 -9.87 1.46
N SER A 139 -22.16 -10.44 1.91
CA SER A 139 -21.77 -11.81 1.57
C SER A 139 -22.64 -12.85 2.27
N LEU A 140 -23.07 -12.56 3.50
CA LEU A 140 -24.01 -13.39 4.24
C LEU A 140 -25.38 -13.44 3.55
N ILE A 141 -25.88 -12.29 3.10
CA ILE A 141 -27.13 -12.23 2.31
C ILE A 141 -26.99 -13.04 1.02
N ALA A 142 -25.87 -12.90 0.30
CA ALA A 142 -25.62 -13.66 -0.93
C ALA A 142 -25.55 -15.18 -0.68
N ALA A 143 -24.92 -15.61 0.42
CA ALA A 143 -24.82 -17.02 0.79
C ALA A 143 -26.18 -17.63 1.20
N PHE A 144 -26.97 -16.90 1.99
CA PHE A 144 -28.33 -17.34 2.35
C PHE A 144 -29.26 -17.39 1.15
N PHE A 145 -29.14 -16.41 0.24
CA PHE A 145 -29.84 -16.46 -1.02
C PHE A 145 -29.49 -17.74 -1.78
N ALA A 146 -28.20 -18.07 -1.94
CA ALA A 146 -27.83 -19.30 -2.63
C ALA A 146 -28.35 -20.57 -1.95
N PHE A 147 -28.27 -20.63 -0.61
CA PHE A 147 -28.76 -21.74 0.19
C PHE A 147 -30.27 -21.97 0.05
N GLY A 148 -31.07 -20.91 -0.12
CA GLY A 148 -32.53 -21.03 -0.27
C GLY A 148 -33.00 -21.55 -1.63
N PHE A 149 -32.16 -21.47 -2.68
CA PHE A 149 -32.55 -21.81 -4.05
C PHE A 149 -31.86 -23.05 -4.62
N TRP A 150 -30.69 -23.44 -4.09
CA TRP A 150 -29.85 -24.45 -4.72
C TRP A 150 -29.16 -25.40 -3.73
N ASP A 151 -28.99 -26.64 -4.18
CA ASP A 151 -28.35 -27.69 -3.40
C ASP A 151 -26.82 -27.69 -3.55
N TYR A 152 -26.16 -28.17 -2.50
CA TYR A 152 -24.72 -28.36 -2.45
C TYR A 152 -24.36 -29.82 -2.67
N ALA A 153 -23.30 -30.06 -3.43
CA ALA A 153 -22.76 -31.39 -3.71
C ALA A 153 -21.24 -31.37 -3.68
N ASN A 154 -20.64 -32.54 -3.47
CA ASN A 154 -19.18 -32.70 -3.58
C ASN A 154 -18.75 -32.48 -5.04
N VAL A 155 -17.77 -31.60 -5.21
CA VAL A 155 -17.21 -31.22 -6.52
C VAL A 155 -15.75 -31.68 -6.67
N GLY A 156 -15.29 -32.65 -5.87
CA GLY A 156 -13.96 -33.24 -5.93
C GLY A 156 -12.97 -32.58 -4.98
N GLY A 157 -13.17 -32.81 -3.67
CA GLY A 157 -12.30 -32.33 -2.58
C GLY A 157 -13.04 -31.50 -1.52
N PHE A 158 -14.17 -30.91 -1.91
CA PHE A 158 -14.98 -30.01 -1.08
C PHE A 158 -16.40 -29.96 -1.65
N CYS A 159 -17.33 -29.39 -0.88
CA CYS A 159 -18.72 -29.20 -1.30
C CYS A 159 -18.96 -27.79 -1.81
N TRP A 160 -19.73 -27.68 -2.89
CA TRP A 160 -20.15 -26.41 -3.48
C TRP A 160 -21.47 -26.59 -4.24
N LEU A 161 -21.96 -25.57 -4.94
CA LEU A 161 -23.23 -25.64 -5.67
C LEU A 161 -23.20 -26.80 -6.68
N GLY A 162 -24.17 -27.71 -6.64
CA GLY A 162 -24.10 -28.96 -7.39
C GLY A 162 -24.12 -28.79 -8.92
N SER A 163 -24.89 -27.81 -9.41
CA SER A 163 -25.02 -27.54 -10.85
C SER A 163 -23.88 -26.69 -11.41
N ARG A 164 -23.23 -27.18 -12.48
CA ARG A 164 -22.16 -26.46 -13.22
C ARG A 164 -22.64 -25.12 -13.78
N ASN A 165 -23.84 -25.09 -14.35
CA ASN A 165 -24.40 -23.87 -14.93
C ASN A 165 -24.60 -22.81 -13.85
N ILE A 166 -25.10 -23.21 -12.69
CA ILE A 166 -25.34 -22.31 -11.57
C ILE A 166 -24.03 -21.79 -11.00
N ARG A 167 -23.00 -22.65 -10.88
CA ARG A 167 -21.64 -22.19 -10.54
C ARG A 167 -21.15 -21.13 -11.52
N LEU A 168 -21.27 -21.36 -12.83
CA LEU A 168 -20.85 -20.41 -13.84
C LEU A 168 -21.58 -19.05 -13.70
N TYR A 169 -22.92 -19.08 -13.67
CA TYR A 169 -23.73 -17.85 -13.66
C TYR A 169 -23.71 -17.09 -12.34
N PHE A 170 -23.70 -17.79 -11.20
CA PHE A 170 -23.85 -17.17 -9.88
C PHE A 170 -22.53 -16.90 -9.18
N ASN A 171 -21.43 -17.55 -9.59
CA ASN A 171 -20.11 -17.34 -9.00
C ASN A 171 -19.10 -16.78 -9.99
N TYR A 172 -18.85 -17.47 -11.10
CA TYR A 172 -17.77 -17.08 -12.01
C TYR A 172 -18.08 -15.77 -12.74
N ILE A 173 -19.29 -15.60 -13.29
CA ILE A 173 -19.64 -14.37 -14.02
C ILE A 173 -19.61 -13.13 -13.10
N PRO A 174 -20.27 -13.11 -11.93
CA PRO A 174 -20.20 -11.97 -11.01
C PRO A 174 -18.77 -11.62 -10.62
N ARG A 175 -17.91 -12.62 -10.46
CA ARG A 175 -16.49 -12.41 -10.15
C ARG A 175 -15.73 -11.71 -11.27
N TRP A 176 -15.98 -12.06 -12.54
CA TRP A 176 -15.38 -11.32 -13.65
C TRP A 176 -15.90 -9.89 -13.76
N ILE A 177 -17.16 -9.65 -13.41
CA ILE A 177 -17.71 -8.29 -13.30
C ILE A 177 -16.94 -7.51 -12.22
N VAL A 178 -16.73 -8.11 -11.04
CA VAL A 178 -15.93 -7.53 -9.94
C VAL A 178 -14.52 -7.21 -10.40
N ILE A 179 -13.82 -8.17 -11.02
CA ILE A 179 -12.46 -8.00 -11.55
C ILE A 179 -12.39 -6.82 -12.52
N PHE A 180 -13.34 -6.75 -13.46
CA PHE A 180 -13.38 -5.68 -14.45
C PHE A 180 -13.65 -4.30 -13.81
N VAL A 181 -14.61 -4.22 -12.89
CA VAL A 181 -14.91 -2.99 -12.14
C VAL A 181 -13.69 -2.52 -11.36
N CYS A 182 -13.02 -3.43 -10.66
CA CYS A 182 -11.78 -3.11 -9.95
C CYS A 182 -10.70 -2.61 -10.90
N LEU A 183 -10.48 -3.28 -12.04
CA LEU A 183 -9.51 -2.85 -13.05
C LEU A 183 -9.78 -1.41 -13.51
N VAL A 184 -11.04 -1.08 -13.82
CA VAL A 184 -11.45 0.27 -14.23
C VAL A 184 -11.17 1.29 -13.12
N ILE A 185 -11.51 0.98 -11.86
CA ILE A 185 -11.24 1.86 -10.72
C ILE A 185 -9.73 2.09 -10.55
N TYR A 186 -8.91 1.04 -10.63
CA TYR A 186 -7.46 1.17 -10.48
C TYR A 186 -6.81 1.93 -11.64
N ILE A 187 -7.33 1.79 -12.87
CA ILE A 187 -6.93 2.63 -14.01
C ILE A 187 -7.29 4.10 -13.74
N ALA A 188 -8.47 4.38 -13.19
CA ALA A 188 -8.88 5.73 -12.82
C ALA A 188 -7.98 6.33 -11.72
N VAL A 189 -7.67 5.56 -10.67
CA VAL A 189 -6.70 5.91 -9.62
C VAL A 189 -5.34 6.23 -10.23
N TYR A 190 -4.83 5.37 -11.12
CA TYR A 190 -3.55 5.60 -11.80
C TYR A 190 -3.55 6.90 -12.61
N ARG A 191 -4.61 7.15 -13.39
CA ARG A 191 -4.77 8.40 -14.15
C ARG A 191 -4.82 9.62 -13.23
N LEU A 192 -5.53 9.54 -12.11
CA LEU A 192 -5.65 10.65 -11.16
C LEU A 192 -4.30 10.99 -10.51
N ILE A 193 -3.52 9.98 -10.13
CA ILE A 193 -2.14 10.16 -9.65
C ILE A 193 -1.28 10.85 -10.72
N LEU A 194 -1.35 10.40 -11.97
CA LEU A 194 -0.61 11.02 -13.07
C LEU A 194 -1.06 12.47 -13.33
N HIS A 195 -2.35 12.75 -13.27
CA HIS A 195 -2.88 14.10 -13.47
C HIS A 195 -2.45 15.06 -12.35
N ALA A 196 -2.56 14.65 -11.08
CA ALA A 196 -2.10 15.43 -9.94
C ALA A 196 -0.60 15.77 -10.06
N ARG A 197 0.20 14.79 -10.49
CA ARG A 197 1.63 14.98 -10.75
C ARG A 197 1.92 15.95 -11.88
N ARG A 198 1.23 15.83 -13.02
CA ARG A 198 1.42 16.76 -14.14
C ARG A 198 1.15 18.20 -13.70
N ARG A 199 0.10 18.43 -12.89
CA ARG A 199 -0.19 19.75 -12.32
C ARG A 199 0.92 20.24 -11.39
N ALA A 200 1.39 19.39 -10.48
CA ALA A 200 2.48 19.73 -9.57
C ALA A 200 3.78 20.08 -10.31
N ASN A 201 4.14 19.32 -11.34
CA ASN A 201 5.32 19.59 -12.18
C ASN A 201 5.19 20.93 -12.91
N ILE A 202 4.03 21.21 -13.51
CA ILE A 202 3.75 22.49 -14.20
C ILE A 202 3.91 23.67 -13.22
N GLN A 203 3.31 23.58 -12.03
CA GLN A 203 3.40 24.64 -11.02
C GLN A 203 4.83 24.88 -10.53
N LYS A 204 5.63 23.81 -10.39
CA LYS A 204 7.06 23.92 -10.06
C LYS A 204 7.85 24.61 -11.17
N THR A 205 7.61 24.28 -12.44
CA THR A 205 8.26 24.95 -13.58
C THR A 205 7.92 26.44 -13.63
N TYR A 206 6.66 26.82 -13.35
CA TYR A 206 6.27 28.23 -13.26
C TYR A 206 6.96 28.97 -12.10
N ARG A 207 7.06 28.35 -10.91
CA ARG A 207 7.77 28.93 -9.76
C ARG A 207 9.28 29.08 -10.01
N GLY A 208 9.94 28.08 -10.59
CA GLY A 208 11.37 28.15 -10.91
C GLY A 208 11.67 29.29 -11.88
N ARG A 209 10.87 29.42 -12.96
CA ARG A 209 11.02 30.50 -13.94
C ARG A 209 10.73 31.90 -13.37
N ALA A 210 9.85 32.00 -12.38
CA ALA A 210 9.59 33.26 -11.68
C ALA A 210 10.77 33.66 -10.77
N SER A 211 11.42 32.69 -10.14
CA SER A 211 12.60 32.92 -9.29
C SER A 211 13.83 33.36 -10.10
N ASP A 212 14.03 32.80 -11.31
CA ASP A 212 15.13 33.19 -12.21
C ASP A 212 14.94 34.59 -12.83
N ARG A 213 13.71 35.13 -12.80
CA ARG A 213 13.38 36.47 -13.31
C ARG A 213 13.29 37.55 -12.24
N ALA A 214 13.45 37.21 -10.96
CA ALA A 214 13.47 38.21 -9.90
C ALA A 214 14.70 39.12 -10.10
N PRO A 215 14.54 40.45 -10.21
CA PRO A 215 15.68 41.36 -10.24
C PRO A 215 16.49 41.20 -8.96
N PRO A 216 17.84 41.34 -9.00
CA PRO A 216 18.64 41.34 -7.78
C PRO A 216 18.11 42.45 -6.86
N GLN A 217 17.72 42.06 -5.64
CA GLN A 217 17.33 42.99 -4.59
C GLN A 217 18.51 43.95 -4.34
N PRO A 218 18.29 45.28 -4.25
CA PRO A 218 19.33 46.19 -3.82
C PRO A 218 19.72 45.82 -2.39
N VAL A 219 21.00 45.53 -2.19
CA VAL A 219 21.59 45.36 -0.86
C VAL A 219 21.35 46.67 -0.11
N THR A 220 20.38 46.67 0.81
CA THR A 220 20.23 47.79 1.75
C THR A 220 21.30 47.59 2.81
N THR A 221 22.44 48.24 2.60
CA THR A 221 23.48 48.37 3.62
C THR A 221 22.86 49.11 4.80
N THR A 222 22.51 48.38 5.86
CA THR A 222 22.19 48.96 7.16
C THR A 222 23.46 49.58 7.72
N ALA A 223 23.63 50.89 7.50
CA ALA A 223 24.52 51.70 8.33
C ALA A 223 23.95 51.76 9.76
N PRO A 224 24.80 51.73 10.81
CA PRO A 224 24.32 51.85 12.19
C PRO A 224 23.70 53.24 12.38
N ALA A 225 22.48 53.28 12.91
CA ALA A 225 21.82 54.52 13.30
C ALA A 225 22.57 55.12 14.51
N THR A 226 23.38 56.15 14.27
CA THR A 226 23.76 57.12 15.29
C THR A 226 22.65 58.16 15.35
N ASN A 227 21.94 58.22 16.48
CA ASN A 227 20.99 59.29 16.78
C ASN A 227 21.74 60.64 16.77
N PRO A 228 21.07 61.70 16.29
CA PRO A 228 20.97 62.88 17.15
C PRO A 228 19.56 63.46 17.21
N GLU A 229 19.16 63.72 18.46
CA GLU A 229 18.49 64.91 18.97
C GLU A 229 17.72 65.81 17.99
N SER A 230 16.44 66.05 18.31
CA SER A 230 15.63 67.07 17.68
C SER A 230 16.08 68.48 18.08
N GLU A 231 16.42 69.32 17.12
CA GLU A 231 16.35 70.77 17.28
C GLU A 231 15.70 71.39 16.03
N LYS A 232 14.50 71.94 16.21
CA LYS A 232 13.80 72.78 15.24
C LYS A 232 14.21 74.22 15.53
N VAL A 233 14.57 75.03 14.52
CA VAL A 233 14.06 76.40 14.26
C VAL A 233 14.51 76.86 12.86
N ASN A 234 13.60 77.60 12.21
CA ASN A 234 13.51 78.17 10.86
C ASN A 234 14.78 78.72 10.16
N PRO A 235 14.78 78.70 8.81
CA PRO A 235 15.56 79.59 7.97
C PRO A 235 14.70 80.74 7.39
N ASP A 236 15.14 81.98 7.59
CA ASP A 236 14.80 83.11 6.73
C ASP A 236 16.09 83.80 6.27
N GLU A 237 16.02 84.36 5.06
CA GLU A 237 16.96 85.27 4.37
C GLU A 237 18.06 84.73 3.44
N ILE A 238 17.68 84.67 2.15
CA ILE A 238 18.17 85.52 1.04
C ILE A 238 19.69 85.56 0.80
N SER A 239 20.16 84.97 -0.31
CA SER A 239 20.57 85.71 -1.53
C SER A 239 21.59 84.94 -2.37
N SER A 240 21.27 84.85 -3.66
CA SER A 240 22.12 85.07 -4.85
C SER A 240 23.63 84.92 -4.76
N GLY A 241 24.19 84.13 -5.69
CA GLY A 241 25.60 84.28 -6.06
C GLY A 241 26.12 83.20 -7.01
N ASN A 242 26.04 83.45 -8.31
CA ASN A 242 26.81 82.76 -9.35
C ASN A 242 28.32 82.80 -9.04
N GLY A 243 29.07 81.78 -9.47
CA GLY A 243 30.52 81.93 -9.67
C GLY A 243 31.34 80.66 -9.65
N SER A 244 31.51 80.07 -10.83
CA SER A 244 32.75 79.48 -11.39
C SER A 244 33.87 78.96 -10.47
N SER A 245 34.23 77.70 -10.77
CA SER A 245 35.59 77.16 -10.96
C SER A 245 36.62 77.22 -9.82
N SER A 246 37.11 76.04 -9.44
CA SER A 246 38.55 75.82 -9.24
C SER A 246 38.89 74.33 -9.31
N LEU A 247 39.94 74.04 -10.09
CA LEU A 247 40.68 72.79 -10.08
C LEU A 247 41.28 72.52 -8.70
N ASP A 248 41.40 71.24 -8.32
CA ASP A 248 42.67 70.63 -7.90
C ASP A 248 42.52 69.10 -7.83
N THR A 249 43.19 68.30 -8.66
CA THR A 249 44.59 67.82 -8.62
C THR A 249 44.87 66.81 -7.49
N SER A 250 45.38 65.62 -7.90
CA SER A 250 46.15 64.60 -7.14
C SER A 250 45.33 63.48 -6.47
N ARG A 251 45.73 62.20 -6.40
CA ARG A 251 46.82 61.35 -6.94
C ARG A 251 46.68 59.97 -6.27
N SER A 252 46.99 58.89 -7.00
CA SER A 252 47.29 57.50 -6.54
C SER A 252 46.23 56.80 -5.68
N GLY A 253 45.72 55.61 -6.02
CA GLY A 253 46.46 54.45 -6.49
C GLY A 253 46.60 53.47 -5.33
N SER A 254 45.79 52.41 -5.29
CA SER A 254 46.09 51.15 -4.59
C SER A 254 45.01 50.13 -4.90
N SER A 255 45.34 49.23 -5.83
CA SER A 255 44.68 47.94 -5.99
C SER A 255 44.85 47.11 -4.72
N THR A 256 43.76 46.64 -4.14
CA THR A 256 43.79 45.47 -3.26
C THR A 256 42.57 44.62 -3.53
N SER A 257 42.80 43.53 -4.24
CA SER A 257 41.89 42.39 -4.32
C SER A 257 41.68 41.86 -2.90
N PHE A 258 40.48 42.04 -2.35
CA PHE A 258 40.07 41.35 -1.15
C PHE A 258 39.17 40.18 -1.55
N THR A 259 39.80 39.01 -1.74
CA THR A 259 39.15 37.71 -1.65
C THR A 259 38.64 37.55 -0.23
N GLN A 260 37.39 37.94 0.01
CA GLN A 260 36.70 37.60 1.24
C GLN A 260 36.12 36.20 1.09
N THR A 261 36.91 35.20 1.51
CA THR A 261 36.38 33.89 1.87
C THR A 261 35.51 34.07 3.11
N VAL A 262 34.19 34.23 2.91
CA VAL A 262 33.20 34.16 3.98
C VAL A 262 33.01 32.69 4.34
N HIS A 263 33.71 32.27 5.39
CA HIS A 263 33.48 31.01 6.10
C HIS A 263 32.32 31.23 7.08
N ASP A 264 31.08 31.15 6.60
CA ASP A 264 29.90 31.05 7.48
C ASP A 264 29.24 29.67 7.32
N PRO A 265 29.43 28.73 8.28
CA PRO A 265 28.84 27.39 8.21
C PRO A 265 27.31 27.38 8.39
N ALA A 266 26.69 28.52 8.70
CA ALA A 266 25.24 28.66 8.85
C ALA A 266 24.49 28.86 7.52
N VAL A 267 25.17 29.32 6.46
CA VAL A 267 24.55 29.61 5.15
C VAL A 267 24.65 28.42 4.18
N ALA A 268 25.48 27.43 4.50
CA ALA A 268 25.63 26.20 3.71
C ALA A 268 24.39 25.27 3.75
N GLY A 269 23.42 25.53 4.64
CA GLY A 269 22.29 24.62 4.90
C GLY A 269 21.15 24.62 3.86
N GLN A 270 21.17 25.46 2.82
CA GLN A 270 20.00 25.58 1.92
C GLN A 270 20.28 25.69 0.42
N ILE A 271 21.54 25.58 -0.03
CA ILE A 271 21.83 25.50 -1.48
C ILE A 271 21.81 24.04 -1.91
N GLN A 272 20.63 23.44 -1.93
CA GLN A 272 20.41 22.16 -2.61
C GLN A 272 20.67 22.39 -4.09
N THR A 273 21.70 21.74 -4.64
CA THR A 273 22.08 21.93 -6.05
C THR A 273 20.92 21.51 -6.96
N ALA A 274 20.80 22.11 -8.14
CA ALA A 274 19.75 21.75 -9.10
C ALA A 274 19.79 20.25 -9.48
N ALA A 275 20.97 19.64 -9.42
CA ALA A 275 21.18 18.21 -9.61
C ALA A 275 20.61 17.37 -8.46
N GLU A 276 20.85 17.74 -7.20
CA GLU A 276 20.31 17.02 -6.03
C GLU A 276 18.77 17.08 -5.97
N ARG A 277 18.18 18.25 -6.27
CA ARG A 277 16.71 18.37 -6.36
C ARG A 277 16.14 17.50 -7.48
N ALA A 278 16.79 17.47 -8.64
CA ALA A 278 16.36 16.62 -9.75
C ALA A 278 16.46 15.12 -9.41
N GLN A 279 17.48 14.71 -8.66
CA GLN A 279 17.61 13.34 -8.15
C GLN A 279 16.52 13.00 -7.14
N GLU A 280 16.27 13.86 -6.14
CA GLU A 280 15.23 13.65 -5.13
C GLU A 280 13.83 13.57 -5.78
N GLU A 281 13.56 14.42 -6.78
CA GLU A 281 12.32 14.36 -7.56
C GLU A 281 12.20 13.08 -8.39
N ALA A 282 13.29 12.63 -9.02
CA ALA A 282 13.30 11.37 -9.77
C ALA A 282 13.06 10.18 -8.84
N GLU A 283 13.64 10.17 -7.64
CA GLU A 283 13.38 9.14 -6.63
C GLU A 283 11.95 9.17 -6.11
N GLN A 284 11.40 10.36 -5.83
CA GLN A 284 10.00 10.53 -5.42
C GLN A 284 9.05 10.09 -6.54
N GLN A 285 9.39 10.36 -7.80
CA GLN A 285 8.65 9.88 -8.98
C GLN A 285 8.68 8.36 -9.10
N LYS A 286 9.85 7.74 -8.88
CA LYS A 286 10.01 6.29 -8.85
C LYS A 286 9.20 5.67 -7.71
N GLN A 287 9.25 6.22 -6.50
CA GLN A 287 8.51 5.72 -5.34
C GLN A 287 7.00 5.76 -5.56
N VAL A 288 6.45 6.88 -6.02
CA VAL A 288 5.00 6.97 -6.23
C VAL A 288 4.56 6.19 -7.48
N ARG A 289 5.42 6.00 -8.50
CA ARG A 289 5.14 5.06 -9.60
C ARG A 289 5.14 3.61 -9.09
N LYS A 290 6.08 3.24 -8.21
CA LYS A 290 6.15 1.94 -7.54
C LYS A 290 4.86 1.68 -6.75
N ILE A 291 4.40 2.65 -5.95
CA ILE A 291 3.14 2.56 -5.20
C ILE A 291 1.94 2.39 -6.15
N ALA A 292 1.84 3.17 -7.22
CA ALA A 292 0.71 3.09 -8.15
C ALA A 292 0.68 1.77 -8.95
N ILE A 293 1.84 1.27 -9.38
CA ILE A 293 1.95 -0.04 -10.05
C ILE A 293 1.62 -1.18 -9.09
N GLN A 294 2.08 -1.09 -7.84
CA GLN A 294 1.77 -2.05 -6.79
C GLN A 294 0.27 -2.09 -6.44
N MET A 295 -0.48 -1.01 -6.70
CA MET A 295 -1.93 -1.00 -6.57
C MET A 295 -2.65 -1.66 -7.76
N ILE A 296 -2.10 -1.53 -8.98
CA ILE A 296 -2.65 -2.18 -10.19
C ILE A 296 -2.34 -3.67 -10.27
N SER A 297 -1.24 -4.12 -9.65
CA SER A 297 -0.85 -5.53 -9.67
C SER A 297 -1.89 -6.45 -9.02
N TYR A 298 -2.74 -5.93 -8.13
CA TYR A 298 -3.70 -6.74 -7.39
C TYR A 298 -4.86 -7.29 -8.26
N PRO A 299 -5.69 -6.47 -8.94
CA PRO A 299 -6.71 -7.01 -9.87
C PRO A 299 -6.13 -7.88 -10.98
N LEU A 300 -4.90 -7.58 -11.44
CA LEU A 300 -4.24 -8.38 -12.47
C LEU A 300 -3.86 -9.77 -11.95
N ALA A 301 -3.27 -9.86 -10.76
CA ALA A 301 -2.97 -11.14 -10.12
C ALA A 301 -4.25 -11.96 -9.92
N TYR A 302 -5.33 -11.31 -9.50
CA TYR A 302 -6.63 -11.95 -9.32
C TYR A 302 -7.25 -12.44 -10.63
N ALA A 303 -7.16 -11.64 -11.70
CA ALA A 303 -7.60 -12.04 -13.03
C ALA A 303 -6.84 -13.28 -13.54
N VAL A 304 -5.53 -13.36 -13.28
CA VAL A 304 -4.71 -14.52 -13.65
C VAL A 304 -5.09 -15.75 -12.83
N LEU A 305 -5.26 -15.60 -11.52
CA LEU A 305 -5.70 -16.69 -10.63
C LEU A 305 -7.02 -17.32 -11.09
N TRP A 306 -7.97 -16.49 -11.50
CA TRP A 306 -9.30 -16.96 -11.89
C TRP A 306 -9.43 -17.32 -13.37
N ALA A 307 -8.46 -16.97 -14.22
CA ALA A 307 -8.46 -17.32 -15.63
C ALA A 307 -8.57 -18.83 -15.86
N ILE A 308 -7.66 -19.61 -15.27
CA ILE A 308 -7.63 -21.07 -15.46
C ILE A 308 -8.91 -21.74 -14.93
N PRO A 309 -9.35 -21.49 -13.67
CA PRO A 309 -10.61 -22.04 -13.17
C PRO A 309 -11.83 -21.69 -14.04
N THR A 310 -11.88 -20.47 -14.57
CA THR A 310 -12.97 -20.02 -15.44
C THR A 310 -12.95 -20.76 -16.77
N VAL A 311 -11.79 -20.86 -17.41
CA VAL A 311 -11.64 -21.58 -18.69
C VAL A 311 -12.07 -23.04 -18.52
N VAL A 312 -11.64 -23.70 -17.44
CA VAL A 312 -12.08 -25.06 -17.12
C VAL A 312 -13.60 -25.13 -16.93
N MET A 313 -14.20 -24.20 -16.18
CA MET A 313 -15.65 -24.18 -15.97
C MET A 313 -16.42 -23.97 -17.29
N ILE A 314 -15.98 -23.07 -18.16
CA ILE A 314 -16.59 -22.82 -19.47
C ILE A 314 -16.51 -24.08 -20.34
N ILE A 315 -15.36 -24.74 -20.40
CA ILE A 315 -15.18 -25.98 -21.17
C ILE A 315 -16.11 -27.07 -20.64
N GLN A 316 -16.18 -27.25 -19.32
CA GLN A 316 -17.05 -28.26 -18.70
C GLN A 316 -18.53 -28.00 -18.96
N VAL A 317 -18.98 -26.74 -18.96
CA VAL A 317 -20.35 -26.37 -19.32
C VAL A 317 -20.60 -26.60 -20.81
N ALA A 318 -19.71 -26.14 -21.68
CA ALA A 318 -19.85 -26.25 -23.13
C ALA A 318 -19.86 -27.70 -23.64
N ARG A 319 -19.09 -28.59 -22.99
CA ARG A 319 -19.01 -30.02 -23.33
C ARG A 319 -20.01 -30.89 -22.56
N GLY A 320 -21.04 -30.30 -21.94
CA GLY A 320 -22.07 -31.08 -21.24
C GLY A 320 -21.56 -31.88 -20.03
N GLY A 321 -20.42 -31.50 -19.46
CA GLY A 321 -19.81 -32.16 -18.31
C GLY A 321 -18.76 -33.21 -18.63
N GLU A 322 -18.29 -33.32 -19.86
CA GLU A 322 -17.05 -34.08 -20.12
C GLU A 322 -15.87 -33.48 -19.35
N GLY A 323 -15.10 -34.35 -18.69
CA GLY A 323 -13.95 -33.95 -17.89
C GLY A 323 -12.82 -33.39 -18.75
N VAL A 324 -12.22 -32.29 -18.30
CA VAL A 324 -10.86 -31.90 -18.75
C VAL A 324 -9.87 -32.84 -18.06
N SER A 325 -8.62 -32.94 -18.53
CA SER A 325 -7.58 -33.74 -17.83
C SER A 325 -7.58 -33.47 -16.32
N ILE A 326 -7.48 -34.53 -15.52
CA ILE A 326 -7.53 -34.45 -14.04
C ILE A 326 -6.51 -33.48 -13.46
N HIS A 327 -5.34 -33.36 -14.10
CA HIS A 327 -4.30 -32.43 -13.67
C HIS A 327 -4.71 -30.96 -13.88
N VAL A 328 -5.42 -30.67 -14.97
CA VAL A 328 -5.93 -29.33 -15.26
C VAL A 328 -7.08 -28.98 -14.31
N GLU A 329 -7.94 -29.95 -14.01
CA GLU A 329 -9.01 -29.76 -13.01
C GLU A 329 -8.44 -29.57 -11.60
N GLY A 330 -7.43 -30.36 -11.22
CA GLY A 330 -6.70 -30.20 -9.96
C GLY A 330 -6.05 -28.82 -9.84
N LEU A 331 -5.36 -28.36 -10.90
CA LEU A 331 -4.77 -27.03 -10.95
C LEU A 331 -5.84 -25.93 -10.81
N ALA A 332 -6.96 -26.05 -11.51
CA ALA A 332 -8.06 -25.10 -11.38
C ALA A 332 -8.57 -25.02 -9.93
N LYS A 333 -8.80 -26.16 -9.26
CA LYS A 333 -9.24 -26.17 -7.85
C LYS A 333 -8.17 -25.66 -6.89
N MET A 334 -6.89 -25.94 -7.15
CA MET A 334 -5.78 -25.36 -6.38
C MET A 334 -5.81 -23.83 -6.44
N LEU A 335 -5.99 -23.27 -7.63
CA LEU A 335 -6.03 -21.82 -7.84
C LEU A 335 -7.23 -21.16 -7.14
N LEU A 336 -8.35 -21.87 -6.97
CA LEU A 336 -9.51 -21.37 -6.18
C LEU A 336 -9.15 -21.12 -4.71
N VAL A 337 -8.27 -21.92 -4.11
CA VAL A 337 -7.87 -21.77 -2.70
C VAL A 337 -6.59 -20.93 -2.52
N PHE A 338 -5.81 -20.75 -3.58
CA PHE A 338 -4.49 -20.09 -3.54
C PHE A 338 -4.52 -18.57 -3.25
N ASN A 339 -5.71 -17.97 -3.12
CA ASN A 339 -5.89 -16.52 -2.93
C ASN A 339 -5.06 -15.95 -1.78
N GLY A 340 -5.13 -16.52 -0.57
CA GLY A 340 -4.41 -16.02 0.61
C GLY A 340 -2.88 -16.01 0.44
N PHE A 341 -2.32 -16.97 -0.33
CA PHE A 341 -0.90 -16.98 -0.65
C PHE A 341 -0.52 -15.85 -1.61
N VAL A 342 -1.33 -15.62 -2.65
CA VAL A 342 -1.09 -14.52 -3.60
C VAL A 342 -1.28 -13.17 -2.91
N ASP A 343 -2.25 -13.04 -2.03
CA ASP A 343 -2.48 -11.81 -1.28
C ASP A 343 -1.32 -11.52 -0.32
N ALA A 344 -0.73 -12.55 0.29
CA ALA A 344 0.51 -12.41 1.04
C ALA A 344 1.68 -11.95 0.16
N HIS A 345 1.75 -12.39 -1.10
CA HIS A 345 2.77 -11.90 -2.04
C HIS A 345 2.55 -10.46 -2.46
N VAL A 346 1.30 -10.09 -2.76
CA VAL A 346 0.96 -8.75 -3.25
C VAL A 346 1.05 -7.71 -2.13
N TYR A 347 0.57 -8.04 -0.94
CA TYR A 347 0.44 -7.10 0.18
C TYR A 347 1.42 -7.32 1.32
N GLY A 348 1.86 -8.55 1.56
CA GLY A 348 2.66 -8.93 2.72
C GLY A 348 4.15 -8.77 2.53
N PHE A 349 4.68 -9.29 1.43
CA PHE A 349 6.11 -9.27 1.13
C PHE A 349 6.56 -7.90 0.60
N ASN A 350 6.52 -6.91 1.48
CA ASN A 350 7.12 -5.59 1.25
C ASN A 350 8.44 -5.46 2.02
N GLU A 351 9.37 -4.65 1.49
CA GLU A 351 10.67 -4.36 2.11
C GLU A 351 10.52 -3.89 3.57
N ARG A 352 9.43 -3.16 3.86
CA ARG A 352 9.10 -2.68 5.21
C ARG A 352 8.73 -3.80 6.17
N THR A 353 7.92 -4.77 5.73
CA THR A 353 7.51 -5.92 6.54
C THR A 353 8.71 -6.81 6.85
N ALA A 354 9.57 -7.05 5.85
CA ALA A 354 10.79 -7.83 6.00
C ALA A 354 11.78 -7.19 7.00
N MET A 355 11.96 -5.86 6.93
CA MET A 355 12.79 -5.12 7.90
C MET A 355 12.21 -5.19 9.33
N GLY A 356 10.90 -5.03 9.49
CA GLY A 356 10.24 -5.14 10.80
C GLY A 356 10.42 -6.52 11.43
N TRP A 357 10.25 -7.59 10.64
CA TRP A 357 10.54 -8.95 11.10
C TRP A 357 12.02 -9.15 11.42
N ARG A 358 12.93 -8.62 10.60
CA ARG A 358 14.38 -8.72 10.84
C ARG A 358 14.82 -8.02 12.13
N GLN A 359 14.24 -6.87 12.46
CA GLN A 359 14.52 -6.17 13.71
C GLN A 359 14.00 -6.94 14.92
N ARG A 360 12.86 -7.63 14.78
CA ARG A 360 12.23 -8.38 15.88
C ARG A 360 12.80 -9.78 16.09
N ILE A 361 13.26 -10.43 15.02
CA ILE A 361 13.85 -11.78 15.04
C ILE A 361 15.38 -11.72 15.26
N ARG A 362 16.01 -10.54 15.10
CA ARG A 362 17.40 -10.36 15.52
C ARG A 362 17.48 -10.71 17.01
N PRO A 363 18.27 -11.72 17.39
CA PRO A 363 18.46 -12.05 18.79
C PRO A 363 19.01 -10.79 19.48
N ALA A 364 18.61 -10.56 20.73
CA ALA A 364 19.20 -9.58 21.64
C ALA A 364 20.65 -9.96 22.01
N ALA A 365 21.47 -10.32 21.02
CA ALA A 365 22.87 -10.72 21.16
C ALA A 365 23.81 -9.49 21.21
N GLN A 366 23.29 -8.30 21.53
CA GLN A 366 24.12 -7.12 21.78
C GLN A 366 23.97 -6.58 23.20
N GLU A 367 22.97 -7.00 23.98
CA GLU A 367 22.77 -6.49 25.34
C GLU A 367 23.67 -7.21 26.37
N ASN A 368 24.11 -8.45 26.08
CA ASN A 368 25.00 -9.22 26.97
C ASN A 368 26.51 -9.02 26.69
N ASP A 369 26.88 -8.48 25.53
CA ASP A 369 28.29 -8.24 25.20
C ASP A 369 28.81 -6.90 25.75
N GLU A 370 27.93 -5.91 25.97
CA GLU A 370 28.29 -4.65 26.66
C GLU A 370 28.46 -4.84 28.18
N GLU A 371 27.70 -5.75 28.80
CA GLU A 371 27.85 -6.05 30.23
C GLU A 371 29.09 -6.92 30.52
N ALA A 372 29.48 -7.80 29.58
CA ALA A 372 30.73 -8.56 29.66
C ALA A 372 31.99 -7.73 29.31
N ALA A 373 31.87 -6.73 28.44
CA ALA A 373 32.97 -5.80 28.12
C ALA A 373 33.16 -4.70 29.19
N GLY A 374 32.10 -4.33 29.93
CA GLY A 374 32.14 -3.30 30.98
C GLY A 374 32.88 -3.72 32.26
N ALA A 375 33.11 -5.02 32.49
CA ALA A 375 33.79 -5.51 33.70
C ALA A 375 35.33 -5.59 33.56
N SER A 376 35.90 -5.33 32.37
CA SER A 376 37.35 -5.49 32.11
C SER A 376 38.11 -4.21 31.76
N ALA A 377 37.48 -3.03 31.80
CA ALA A 377 38.14 -1.77 31.45
C ALA A 377 38.21 -0.80 32.63
N SER A 378 39.01 -1.17 33.64
CA SER A 378 39.59 -0.21 34.60
C SER A 378 40.79 0.47 33.93
N GLY A 379 40.66 1.77 33.65
CA GLY A 379 41.80 2.64 33.32
C GLY A 379 41.66 3.39 32.00
N GLY A 380 41.30 4.67 32.08
CA GLY A 380 41.39 5.58 30.94
C GLY A 380 40.34 6.68 30.98
N VAL A 381 40.70 7.83 31.54
CA VAL A 381 39.96 9.08 31.42
C VAL A 381 39.90 9.45 29.94
N HIS A 382 38.71 9.41 29.32
CA HIS A 382 38.41 10.18 28.12
C HIS A 382 36.94 10.63 28.10
N GLU A 383 36.82 11.93 27.89
CA GLU A 383 35.63 12.78 27.88
C GLU A 383 34.60 12.33 26.82
N VAL A 384 33.39 12.01 27.27
CA VAL A 384 32.26 11.65 26.41
C VAL A 384 31.64 12.94 25.85
N VAL A 385 32.04 13.30 24.63
CA VAL A 385 31.30 14.26 23.80
C VAL A 385 29.99 13.59 23.35
N SER A 386 28.90 14.06 23.93
CA SER A 386 27.54 13.65 23.63
C SER A 386 27.16 14.05 22.19
N ARG A 387 26.89 13.05 21.35
CA ARG A 387 26.32 13.23 20.00
C ARG A 387 24.79 13.36 20.15
N PRO A 388 24.13 14.42 19.64
CA PRO A 388 22.70 14.58 19.84
C PRO A 388 21.90 13.58 18.98
N GLU A 389 20.87 13.00 19.59
CA GLU A 389 19.82 12.19 18.95
C GLU A 389 19.22 12.90 17.71
N PRO A 390 18.99 12.19 16.59
CA PRO A 390 18.15 12.72 15.52
C PRO A 390 16.70 12.72 16.00
N THR A 391 16.24 13.87 16.48
CA THR A 391 14.83 14.14 16.77
C THR A 391 13.99 13.83 15.52
N LEU A 392 13.09 12.85 15.66
CA LEU A 392 12.08 12.53 14.66
C LEU A 392 11.27 13.80 14.34
N LYS A 393 11.47 14.33 13.13
CA LYS A 393 10.62 15.39 12.59
C LYS A 393 9.17 14.92 12.54
N ASN A 394 8.36 15.64 13.30
CA ASN A 394 6.91 15.71 13.35
C ASN A 394 6.20 15.25 12.04
N PRO A 395 5.31 14.23 12.07
CA PRO A 395 4.67 13.66 10.88
C PRO A 395 3.61 14.55 10.18
N ASN A 396 3.43 15.80 10.62
CA ASN A 396 2.35 16.68 10.15
C ASN A 396 2.70 17.55 8.92
N VAL A 397 3.85 17.36 8.28
CA VAL A 397 4.31 18.22 7.16
C VAL A 397 3.54 17.96 5.83
N TRP A 398 2.76 16.87 5.74
CA TRP A 398 1.99 16.57 4.51
C TRP A 398 0.70 17.40 4.33
N GLN A 399 0.26 18.17 5.33
CA GLN A 399 -1.05 18.84 5.29
C GLN A 399 -1.04 20.33 4.90
N GLN A 400 0.11 20.98 4.71
CA GLN A 400 0.15 22.44 4.50
C GLN A 400 0.40 22.92 3.06
N ASN A 401 0.49 22.02 2.07
CA ASN A 401 0.76 22.41 0.68
C ASN A 401 -0.29 21.94 -0.34
N MET A 402 -1.55 21.81 0.08
CA MET A 402 -2.69 21.73 -0.82
C MET A 402 -3.81 22.57 -0.23
N VAL A 403 -4.00 23.77 -0.80
CA VAL A 403 -5.23 24.57 -0.67
C VAL A 403 -6.41 23.75 -1.17
#